data_AF-A0A953LUW0-F1
#
_entry.id   AF-A0A953LUW0-F1
#
_cell.length_a   1.000
_cell.length_b   1.000
_cell.length_c   1.000
_cell.angle_alpha   90.00
_cell.angle_beta   90.00
_cell.angle_gamma   90.00
#
_symmetry.space_group_name_H-M   'P 1'
#
loop_
_entity.id
_entity.type
_entity.pdbx_description
1 polymer ?
#
loop_
_entity_poly.entity_id
_entity_poly.type
_entity_poly.pdbx_seq_one_letter_code
_entity_poly.pdbx_strand_id
1 'polypeptide(L)'
;MNSRPLDRLAIAVAQLNPIVGDVAGNADRVRRARKQAAGEGADLVIFPELFIAGYPPEDLVLKPVFQAACRAAVEALARDTADDGPAVIVGTPWVEGGKLYNAIALLDGGRITALRFKVDLPNYGVFDEKRVFTPGPLPGPVSFRGVRLGVPICEDIWGPEPVECITETGGEILLVPNGSPYRRNVMDERLNAAVARVKESGLPLLYVNQVGGQDELVFEGASFVLNSDASLAGQLPAFQEAVALTHWERSASGWRCVKAPMMKLEEGDKADYATCVLGLRDYVEKNGFKGVVLGLSGGIDSALCAAIAVDALGKDRVRAVMLPYKFTSQESLADAAAVAKALGIRYDIAPIESAVLGLEKALASMFDNLPRDVTEENLQARARGTI
;
A
#
# COMPACT_ATOMS: atom_id res chain seq x y z
N MET A 1 18.21 0.46 35.85
CA MET A 1 17.51 1.68 36.30
C MET A 1 16.03 1.38 36.26
N ASN A 2 15.33 1.46 37.41
CA ASN A 2 13.87 1.41 37.45
C ASN A 2 13.34 2.70 36.83
N SER A 3 13.21 2.75 35.51
CA SER A 3 12.47 3.82 34.84
C SER A 3 11.00 3.64 35.22
N ARG A 4 10.43 4.67 35.86
CA ARG A 4 9.00 4.78 36.13
C ARG A 4 8.25 4.50 34.81
N PRO A 5 7.12 3.76 34.83
CA PRO A 5 6.33 3.54 33.62
C PRO A 5 6.04 4.88 32.95
N LEU A 6 6.14 4.91 31.63
CA LEU A 6 5.71 6.06 30.86
C LEU A 6 4.20 6.25 31.06
N ASP A 7 3.81 7.34 31.71
CA ASP A 7 2.39 7.77 31.79
C ASP A 7 2.00 8.59 30.55
N ARG A 8 2.97 8.87 29.68
CA ARG A 8 2.82 9.54 28.39
C ARG A 8 3.64 8.82 27.34
N LEU A 9 3.06 8.65 26.14
CA LEU A 9 3.71 7.98 25.04
C LEU A 9 3.42 8.75 23.75
N ALA A 10 4.47 9.11 23.00
CA ALA A 10 4.36 9.71 21.68
C ALA A 10 4.71 8.67 20.61
N ILE A 11 3.73 8.30 19.78
CA ILE A 11 3.90 7.29 18.72
C ILE A 11 3.78 7.98 17.37
N ALA A 12 4.84 7.92 16.57
CA ALA A 12 4.81 8.38 15.20
C ALA A 12 4.31 7.26 14.27
N VAL A 13 3.30 7.57 13.47
CA VAL A 13 2.76 6.68 12.43
C VAL A 13 3.48 6.98 11.13
N ALA A 14 4.23 6.02 10.61
CA ALA A 14 4.91 6.14 9.32
C ALA A 14 4.08 5.46 8.22
N GLN A 15 3.02 6.13 7.76
CA GLN A 15 2.24 5.72 6.60
C GLN A 15 3.04 6.01 5.33
N LEU A 16 3.78 5.02 4.85
CA LEU A 16 4.75 5.19 3.77
C LEU A 16 4.54 4.18 2.65
N ASN A 17 5.22 4.44 1.53
CA ASN A 17 5.14 3.74 0.26
C ASN A 17 6.41 2.91 0.00
N PRO A 18 6.48 1.66 0.50
CA PRO A 18 7.61 0.79 0.22
C PRO A 18 7.57 0.30 -1.23
N ILE A 19 8.73 -0.16 -1.70
CA ILE A 19 8.88 -0.79 -3.02
C ILE A 19 9.20 -2.26 -2.79
N VAL A 20 8.40 -3.17 -3.38
CA VAL A 20 8.65 -4.61 -3.24
C VAL A 20 10.05 -4.95 -3.73
N GLY A 21 10.82 -5.64 -2.90
CA GLY A 21 12.18 -6.07 -3.22
C GLY A 21 13.29 -5.05 -2.93
N ASP A 22 13.00 -3.76 -2.82
CA ASP A 22 13.99 -2.71 -2.53
C ASP A 22 14.29 -2.60 -1.03
N VAL A 23 14.88 -3.66 -0.47
CA VAL A 23 15.18 -3.78 0.97
C VAL A 23 16.02 -2.60 1.47
N ALA A 24 17.01 -2.17 0.68
CA ALA A 24 17.89 -1.07 1.04
C ALA A 24 17.16 0.28 1.04
N GLY A 25 16.41 0.59 -0.02
CA GLY A 25 15.63 1.81 -0.10
C GLY A 25 14.51 1.88 0.95
N ASN A 26 13.86 0.76 1.24
CA ASN A 26 12.86 0.66 2.31
C ASN A 26 13.50 0.86 3.70
N ALA A 27 14.67 0.28 3.96
CA ALA A 27 15.41 0.55 5.21
C ALA A 27 15.81 2.02 5.34
N ASP A 28 16.20 2.68 4.24
CA ASP A 28 16.51 4.11 4.26
C ASP A 28 15.26 4.98 4.48
N ARG A 29 14.09 4.56 3.98
CA ARG A 29 12.80 5.18 4.34
C ARG A 29 12.55 5.08 5.85
N VAL A 30 12.82 3.92 6.46
CA VAL A 30 12.72 3.74 7.92
C VAL A 30 13.62 4.72 8.66
N ARG A 31 14.90 4.85 8.26
CA ARG A 31 15.85 5.78 8.87
C ARG A 31 15.38 7.23 8.77
N ARG A 32 14.88 7.65 7.61
CA ARG A 32 14.40 9.03 7.40
C ARG A 32 13.19 9.33 8.26
N ALA A 33 12.19 8.44 8.29
CA ALA A 33 11.02 8.61 9.13
C ALA A 33 11.36 8.57 10.62
N ARG A 34 12.27 7.69 11.05
CA ARG A 34 12.78 7.65 12.43
C ARG A 34 13.45 8.97 12.82
N LYS A 35 14.28 9.52 11.93
CA LYS A 35 14.95 10.82 12.15
C LYS A 35 13.95 11.97 12.24
N GLN A 36 12.95 12.01 11.35
CA GLN A 36 11.89 13.01 11.40
C GLN A 36 11.13 12.92 12.73
N ALA A 37 10.67 11.73 13.10
CA ALA A 37 9.92 11.50 14.33
C ALA A 37 10.73 11.82 15.59
N ALA A 38 12.05 11.57 15.59
CA ALA A 38 12.93 12.00 16.68
C ALA A 38 12.92 13.52 16.85
N GLY A 39 12.95 14.28 15.74
CA GLY A 39 12.85 15.74 15.75
C GLY A 39 11.50 16.27 16.22
N GLU A 40 10.44 15.46 16.14
CA GLU A 40 9.09 15.77 16.62
C GLU A 40 8.84 15.28 18.07
N GLY A 41 9.81 14.60 18.69
CA GLY A 41 9.72 14.11 20.06
C GLY A 41 8.96 12.79 20.22
N ALA A 42 9.00 11.92 19.21
CA ALA A 42 8.45 10.57 19.33
C ALA A 42 9.29 9.68 20.25
N ASP A 43 8.61 8.80 21.00
CA ASP A 43 9.22 7.69 21.74
C ASP A 43 9.34 6.43 20.88
N LEU A 44 8.41 6.27 19.95
CA LEU A 44 8.24 5.08 19.12
C LEU A 44 7.79 5.48 17.71
N VAL A 45 8.30 4.80 16.69
CA VAL A 45 7.83 4.93 15.30
C VAL A 45 7.35 3.58 14.82
N ILE A 46 6.15 3.51 14.26
CA ILE A 46 5.54 2.29 13.73
C ILE A 46 5.36 2.37 12.23
N PHE A 47 5.72 1.28 11.55
CA PHE A 47 5.61 1.10 10.11
C PHE A 47 4.56 0.03 9.74
N PRO A 48 4.04 0.05 8.50
CA PRO A 48 3.15 -0.96 7.97
C PRO A 48 3.68 -2.39 7.99
N GLU A 49 2.78 -3.32 7.68
CA GLU A 49 3.07 -4.74 7.51
C GLU A 49 4.13 -4.98 6.42
N LEU A 50 5.05 -5.93 6.66
CA LEU A 50 6.12 -6.32 5.73
C LEU A 50 6.94 -5.17 5.10
N PHE A 51 6.95 -3.98 5.71
CA PHE A 51 7.52 -2.76 5.14
C PHE A 51 8.95 -2.90 4.59
N ILE A 52 9.82 -3.68 5.24
CA ILE A 52 11.20 -3.90 4.77
C ILE A 52 11.23 -4.61 3.41
N ALA A 53 10.37 -5.60 3.22
CA ALA A 53 10.26 -6.34 1.97
C ALA A 53 9.41 -5.60 0.92
N GLY A 54 8.49 -4.73 1.37
CA GLY A 54 7.35 -4.27 0.60
C GLY A 54 6.23 -5.33 0.58
N TYR A 55 5.03 -4.90 0.23
CA TYR A 55 3.85 -5.77 0.25
C TYR A 55 2.96 -5.61 -0.99
N PRO A 56 2.41 -6.71 -1.55
CA PRO A 56 2.72 -8.11 -1.24
C PRO A 56 4.04 -8.56 -1.91
N PRO A 57 4.90 -9.36 -1.24
CA PRO A 57 6.17 -9.79 -1.85
C PRO A 57 6.10 -11.12 -2.62
N GLU A 58 4.96 -11.80 -2.60
CA GLU A 58 4.72 -13.06 -3.32
C GLU A 58 5.84 -14.11 -3.15
N ASP A 59 6.32 -14.74 -4.23
CA ASP A 59 7.36 -15.78 -4.19
C ASP A 59 8.74 -15.27 -3.79
N LEU A 60 8.95 -13.94 -3.77
CA LEU A 60 10.24 -13.36 -3.43
C LEU A 60 10.66 -13.74 -2.01
N VAL A 61 9.70 -13.82 -1.08
CA VAL A 61 9.98 -14.23 0.31
C VAL A 61 10.41 -15.68 0.44
N LEU A 62 10.21 -16.53 -0.58
CA LEU A 62 10.71 -17.91 -0.58
C LEU A 62 12.20 -18.00 -0.95
N LYS A 63 12.82 -16.91 -1.43
CA LYS A 63 14.24 -16.91 -1.80
C LYS A 63 15.11 -16.70 -0.55
N PRO A 64 15.99 -17.65 -0.17
CA PRO A 64 16.81 -17.52 1.04
C PRO A 64 17.70 -16.27 1.05
N VAL A 65 18.19 -15.84 -0.11
CA VAL A 65 18.98 -14.60 -0.24
C VAL A 65 18.17 -13.35 0.12
N PHE A 66 16.89 -13.33 -0.24
CA PHE A 66 15.99 -12.22 0.08
C PHE A 66 15.62 -12.20 1.56
N GLN A 67 15.35 -13.37 2.13
CA GLN A 67 15.13 -13.54 3.58
C GLN A 67 16.34 -13.04 4.38
N ALA A 68 17.56 -13.43 3.97
CA ALA A 68 18.79 -12.99 4.60
C ALA A 68 19.01 -11.48 4.47
N ALA A 69 18.69 -10.89 3.31
CA ALA A 69 18.78 -9.44 3.11
C ALA A 69 17.80 -8.68 4.02
N CYS A 70 16.55 -9.12 4.13
CA CYS A 70 15.55 -8.53 5.02
C CYS A 70 16.00 -8.59 6.49
N ARG A 71 16.48 -9.77 6.94
CA ARG A 71 17.00 -9.94 8.30
C ARG A 71 18.18 -9.02 8.58
N ALA A 72 19.16 -8.96 7.67
CA ALA A 72 20.33 -8.11 7.83
C ALA A 72 19.96 -6.62 7.90
N ALA A 73 18.97 -6.19 7.12
CA ALA A 73 18.45 -4.82 7.17
C ALA A 73 17.80 -4.50 8.53
N VAL A 74 16.97 -5.40 9.06
CA VAL A 74 16.34 -5.24 10.39
C VAL A 74 17.36 -5.24 11.51
N GLU A 75 18.37 -6.12 11.46
CA GLU A 75 19.46 -6.13 12.44
C GLU A 75 20.31 -4.85 12.37
N ALA A 76 20.49 -4.26 11.17
CA ALA A 76 21.14 -2.96 11.02
C ALA A 76 20.31 -1.83 11.61
N LEU A 77 19.01 -1.78 11.29
CA LEU A 77 18.08 -0.82 11.88
C LEU A 77 18.00 -0.95 13.40
N ALA A 78 18.14 -2.17 13.94
CA ALA A 78 18.21 -2.40 15.38
C ALA A 78 19.43 -1.71 15.98
N ARG A 79 20.60 -1.80 15.34
CA ARG A 79 21.80 -1.09 15.80
C ARG A 79 21.65 0.43 15.71
N ASP A 80 20.91 0.92 14.72
CA ASP A 80 20.60 2.35 14.56
C ASP A 80 19.77 2.90 15.73
N THR A 81 19.10 2.05 16.54
CA THR A 81 18.38 2.48 17.76
C THR A 81 19.23 2.46 19.03
N ALA A 82 20.56 2.37 18.92
CA ALA A 82 21.47 2.47 20.06
C ALA A 82 21.68 3.91 20.58
N ASP A 83 21.14 4.90 19.85
CA ASP A 83 21.10 6.30 20.27
C ASP A 83 19.88 6.58 21.18
N ASP A 84 19.72 7.83 21.60
CA ASP A 84 18.58 8.28 22.44
C ASP A 84 17.30 8.56 21.62
N GLY A 85 17.25 8.11 20.35
CA GLY A 85 16.10 8.32 19.47
C GLY A 85 14.92 7.38 19.76
N PRO A 86 13.83 7.50 18.98
CA PRO A 86 12.67 6.64 19.13
C PRO A 86 13.00 5.17 18.82
N ALA A 87 12.30 4.27 19.49
CA ALA A 87 12.24 2.87 19.10
C ALA A 87 11.51 2.70 17.76
N VAL A 88 11.65 1.54 17.13
CA VAL A 88 11.03 1.24 15.83
C VAL A 88 10.25 -0.06 15.90
N ILE A 89 9.00 -0.05 15.44
CA ILE A 89 8.22 -1.25 15.10
C ILE A 89 8.16 -1.36 13.58
N VAL A 90 8.70 -2.42 13.00
CA VAL A 90 8.78 -2.58 11.55
C VAL A 90 8.46 -4.01 11.08
N GLY A 91 7.72 -4.11 9.97
CA GLY A 91 7.34 -5.38 9.34
C GLY A 91 8.43 -5.96 8.45
N THR A 92 8.62 -7.28 8.51
CA THR A 92 9.63 -8.01 7.75
C THR A 92 9.30 -9.50 7.63
N PRO A 93 9.69 -10.19 6.55
CA PRO A 93 9.71 -11.65 6.55
C PRO A 93 10.79 -12.15 7.52
N TRP A 94 10.46 -13.13 8.38
CA TRP A 94 11.40 -13.64 9.39
C TRP A 94 11.47 -15.16 9.37
N VAL A 95 12.69 -15.71 9.32
CA VAL A 95 12.93 -17.15 9.41
C VAL A 95 13.31 -17.53 10.84
N GLU A 96 12.50 -18.36 11.48
CA GLU A 96 12.71 -18.87 12.83
C GLU A 96 12.41 -20.36 12.89
N GLY A 97 13.30 -21.16 13.49
CA GLY A 97 13.09 -22.62 13.58
C GLY A 97 12.86 -23.34 12.23
N GLY A 98 13.43 -22.82 11.14
CA GLY A 98 13.27 -23.36 9.78
C GLY A 98 11.94 -23.01 9.11
N LYS A 99 11.11 -22.16 9.72
CA LYS A 99 9.82 -21.69 9.19
C LYS A 99 9.89 -20.21 8.88
N LEU A 100 9.16 -19.78 7.85
CA LEU A 100 9.08 -18.40 7.40
C LEU A 100 7.78 -17.76 7.90
N TYR A 101 7.89 -16.58 8.50
CA TYR A 101 6.77 -15.85 9.12
C TYR A 101 6.64 -14.46 8.53
N ASN A 102 5.39 -14.00 8.40
CA ASN A 102 5.07 -12.58 8.32
C ASN A 102 5.22 -11.99 9.73
N ALA A 103 6.22 -11.14 9.92
CA ALA A 103 6.67 -10.75 11.25
C ALA A 103 6.73 -9.23 11.44
N ILE A 104 6.64 -8.84 12.70
CA ILE A 104 6.95 -7.49 13.18
C ILE A 104 8.08 -7.58 14.20
N ALA A 105 9.06 -6.70 14.08
CA ALA A 105 10.17 -6.56 15.02
C ALA A 105 10.05 -5.24 15.80
N LEU A 106 10.21 -5.29 17.12
CA LEU A 106 10.44 -4.13 17.97
C LEU A 106 11.95 -3.93 18.15
N LEU A 107 12.44 -2.75 17.79
CA LEU A 107 13.84 -2.36 17.81
C LEU A 107 14.04 -1.23 18.82
N ASP A 108 14.83 -1.46 19.88
CA ASP A 108 15.10 -0.47 20.93
C ASP A 108 16.46 -0.74 21.58
N GLY A 109 17.20 0.32 21.91
CA GLY A 109 18.49 0.23 22.58
C GLY A 109 19.53 -0.64 21.86
N GLY A 110 19.60 -0.54 20.54
CA GLY A 110 20.61 -1.22 19.71
C GLY A 110 20.28 -2.67 19.37
N ARG A 111 19.07 -3.16 19.71
CA ARG A 111 18.70 -4.59 19.67
C ARG A 111 17.28 -4.80 19.16
N ILE A 112 17.04 -5.99 18.62
CA ILE A 112 15.69 -6.52 18.40
C ILE A 112 15.19 -7.00 19.78
N THR A 113 14.27 -6.26 20.40
CA THR A 113 13.79 -6.55 21.76
C THR A 113 12.58 -7.48 21.78
N ALA A 114 11.83 -7.55 20.68
CA ALA A 114 10.75 -8.50 20.51
C ALA A 114 10.49 -8.82 19.03
N LEU A 115 9.94 -10.01 18.80
CA LEU A 115 9.38 -10.44 17.52
C LEU A 115 7.94 -10.89 17.73
N ARG A 116 7.08 -10.59 16.77
CA ARG A 116 5.70 -11.12 16.67
C ARG A 116 5.47 -11.67 15.28
N PHE A 117 4.72 -12.74 15.20
CA PHE A 117 4.40 -13.44 13.95
C PHE A 117 2.89 -13.42 13.76
N LYS A 118 2.45 -13.07 12.56
CA LYS A 118 1.03 -13.02 12.18
C LYS A 118 0.39 -14.38 12.40
N VAL A 119 -0.77 -14.41 13.05
CA VAL A 119 -1.47 -15.66 13.39
C VAL A 119 -2.41 -16.04 12.25
N ASP A 120 -3.28 -15.11 11.88
CA ASP A 120 -4.28 -15.32 10.86
C ASP A 120 -3.70 -14.93 9.49
N LEU A 121 -3.48 -15.94 8.65
CA LEU A 121 -2.94 -15.76 7.31
C LEU A 121 -4.09 -15.71 6.29
N PRO A 122 -4.37 -14.56 5.65
CA PRO A 122 -5.43 -14.46 4.66
C PRO A 122 -5.08 -15.30 3.41
N ASN A 123 -6.08 -16.02 2.89
CA ASN A 123 -5.92 -16.88 1.71
C ASN A 123 -7.15 -16.84 0.79
N TYR A 124 -7.73 -15.65 0.66
CA TYR A 124 -8.93 -15.35 -0.11
C TYR A 124 -8.74 -14.05 -0.89
N GLY A 125 -9.51 -13.89 -1.97
CA GLY A 125 -9.41 -12.70 -2.82
C GLY A 125 -8.00 -12.55 -3.42
N VAL A 126 -7.34 -11.46 -3.08
CA VAL A 126 -6.00 -11.09 -3.56
C VAL A 126 -4.85 -11.62 -2.69
N PHE A 127 -5.18 -12.33 -1.60
CA PHE A 127 -4.19 -12.82 -0.63
C PHE A 127 -3.98 -14.32 -0.74
N ASP A 128 -2.72 -14.75 -0.62
CA ASP A 128 -2.32 -16.16 -0.63
C ASP A 128 -1.19 -16.43 0.40
N GLU A 129 -1.33 -15.87 1.61
CA GLU A 129 -0.26 -15.91 2.62
C GLU A 129 0.01 -17.32 3.15
N LYS A 130 -0.97 -18.23 3.17
CA LYS A 130 -0.75 -19.61 3.64
C LYS A 130 0.17 -20.40 2.69
N ARG A 131 0.33 -19.93 1.46
CA ARG A 131 1.28 -20.51 0.49
C ARG A 131 2.73 -20.19 0.84
N VAL A 132 3.00 -19.02 1.43
CA VAL A 132 4.37 -18.51 1.62
C VAL A 132 4.79 -18.34 3.08
N PHE A 133 3.84 -18.24 4.02
CA PHE A 133 4.10 -18.06 5.44
C PHE A 133 3.51 -19.19 6.29
N THR A 134 4.13 -19.39 7.46
CA THR A 134 3.60 -20.21 8.55
C THR A 134 2.85 -19.32 9.53
N PRO A 135 1.66 -19.71 10.03
CA PRO A 135 1.00 -18.96 11.10
C PRO A 135 1.84 -18.96 12.39
N GLY A 136 1.87 -17.81 13.05
CA GLY A 136 2.45 -17.62 14.38
C GLY A 136 1.61 -18.25 15.50
N PRO A 137 2.17 -18.40 16.71
CA PRO A 137 1.38 -18.72 17.90
C PRO A 137 0.57 -17.50 18.35
N LEU A 138 -0.49 -17.73 19.15
CA LEU A 138 -1.25 -16.63 19.76
C LEU A 138 -0.34 -15.66 20.53
N PRO A 139 -0.40 -14.34 20.26
CA PRO A 139 0.57 -13.39 20.77
C PRO A 139 0.14 -12.80 22.13
N GLY A 140 1.07 -12.72 23.07
CA GLY A 140 0.98 -11.76 24.18
C GLY A 140 1.53 -10.38 23.80
N PRO A 141 1.36 -9.33 24.62
CA PRO A 141 1.93 -8.01 24.33
C PRO A 141 3.47 -8.01 24.39
N VAL A 142 4.09 -7.06 23.69
CA VAL A 142 5.53 -6.76 23.82
C VAL A 142 5.74 -5.68 24.87
N SER A 143 6.82 -5.78 25.65
CA SER A 143 7.16 -4.75 26.63
C SER A 143 7.99 -3.66 25.97
N PHE A 144 7.53 -2.41 26.08
CA PHE A 144 8.23 -1.23 25.61
C PHE A 144 8.25 -0.18 26.72
N ARG A 145 9.42 0.04 27.34
CA ARG A 145 9.67 1.10 28.36
C ARG A 145 8.57 1.18 29.45
N GLY A 146 8.10 0.01 29.91
CA GLY A 146 7.06 -0.10 30.95
C GLY A 146 5.61 -0.13 30.44
N VAL A 147 5.40 -0.05 29.12
CA VAL A 147 4.09 -0.18 28.46
C VAL A 147 4.00 -1.55 27.77
N ARG A 148 2.83 -2.20 27.86
CA ARG A 148 2.56 -3.50 27.20
C ARG A 148 1.78 -3.28 25.92
N LEU A 149 2.49 -3.28 24.79
CA LEU A 149 1.92 -3.02 23.46
C LEU A 149 1.44 -4.33 22.84
N GLY A 150 0.15 -4.42 22.51
CA GLY A 150 -0.38 -5.47 21.65
C GLY A 150 -0.06 -5.16 20.19
N VAL A 151 0.41 -6.14 19.42
CA VAL A 151 0.78 -5.94 18.01
C VAL A 151 0.18 -7.02 17.11
N PRO A 152 -1.16 -7.10 16.99
CA PRO A 152 -1.79 -7.95 15.98
C PRO A 152 -1.49 -7.40 14.58
N ILE A 153 -1.31 -8.26 13.59
CA ILE A 153 -0.91 -7.88 12.24
C ILE A 153 -2.08 -8.08 11.28
N CYS A 154 -2.58 -6.98 10.71
CA CYS A 154 -3.62 -6.95 9.68
C CYS A 154 -4.80 -7.90 9.92
N GLU A 155 -4.77 -9.08 9.29
CA GLU A 155 -5.84 -10.07 9.37
C GLU A 155 -6.14 -10.52 10.81
N ASP A 156 -5.16 -10.44 11.72
CA ASP A 156 -5.30 -10.80 13.14
C ASP A 156 -6.39 -10.01 13.89
N ILE A 157 -6.91 -8.90 13.34
CA ILE A 157 -8.01 -8.13 13.95
C ILE A 157 -9.39 -8.47 13.37
N TRP A 158 -9.49 -9.33 12.37
CA TRP A 158 -10.78 -9.71 11.77
C TRP A 158 -11.50 -10.77 12.62
N GLY A 159 -10.74 -11.66 13.27
CA GLY A 159 -11.20 -12.53 14.36
C GLY A 159 -10.91 -11.94 15.75
N PRO A 160 -11.54 -12.47 16.82
CA PRO A 160 -11.28 -12.05 18.19
C PRO A 160 -9.98 -12.63 18.80
N GLU A 161 -9.54 -13.82 18.38
CA GLU A 161 -8.61 -14.65 19.16
C GLU A 161 -7.24 -14.01 19.44
N PRO A 162 -6.55 -13.36 18.47
CA PRO A 162 -5.28 -12.72 18.74
C PRO A 162 -5.42 -11.53 19.72
N VAL A 163 -6.50 -10.76 19.58
CA VAL A 163 -6.77 -9.59 20.44
C VAL A 163 -7.18 -10.02 21.85
N GLU A 164 -7.99 -11.07 21.97
CA GLU A 164 -8.36 -11.68 23.25
C GLU A 164 -7.09 -12.12 24.01
N CYS A 165 -6.22 -12.91 23.38
CA CYS A 165 -4.98 -13.37 23.99
C CYS A 165 -4.08 -12.21 24.46
N ILE A 166 -3.91 -11.18 23.62
CA ILE A 166 -3.17 -9.97 23.98
C ILE A 166 -3.79 -9.31 25.22
N THR A 167 -5.10 -9.20 25.27
CA THR A 167 -5.83 -8.52 26.34
C THR A 167 -5.72 -9.30 27.66
N GLU A 168 -5.99 -10.60 27.63
CA GLU A 168 -5.94 -11.47 28.82
C GLU A 168 -4.52 -11.60 29.39
N THR A 169 -3.50 -11.45 28.54
CA THR A 169 -2.09 -11.42 28.97
C THR A 169 -1.59 -9.99 29.28
N GLY A 170 -2.49 -9.01 29.28
CA GLY A 170 -2.30 -7.67 29.83
C GLY A 170 -1.84 -6.60 28.84
N GLY A 171 -2.22 -6.69 27.57
CA GLY A 171 -2.05 -5.61 26.61
C GLY A 171 -2.72 -4.31 27.08
N GLU A 172 -2.17 -3.18 26.66
CA GLU A 172 -2.61 -1.84 27.11
C GLU A 172 -2.97 -0.90 25.96
N ILE A 173 -2.36 -1.10 24.79
CA ILE A 173 -2.64 -0.40 23.53
C ILE A 173 -2.48 -1.41 22.40
N LEU A 174 -3.40 -1.44 21.44
CA LEU A 174 -3.27 -2.23 20.21
C LEU A 174 -2.62 -1.39 19.12
N LEU A 175 -1.51 -1.85 18.56
CA LEU A 175 -0.85 -1.25 17.41
C LEU A 175 -0.96 -2.23 16.26
N VAL A 176 -1.65 -1.87 15.19
CA VAL A 176 -2.03 -2.79 14.10
C VAL A 176 -1.35 -2.36 12.81
N PRO A 177 -0.20 -2.94 12.43
CA PRO A 177 0.40 -2.79 11.11
C PRO A 177 -0.42 -3.52 10.05
N ASN A 178 -0.63 -2.90 8.89
CA ASN A 178 -1.44 -3.43 7.81
C ASN A 178 -0.80 -3.20 6.45
N GLY A 179 -0.99 -4.17 5.56
CA GLY A 179 -0.97 -4.01 4.10
C GLY A 179 -2.38 -4.28 3.57
N SER A 180 -3.34 -3.41 3.92
CA SER A 180 -4.74 -3.56 3.50
C SER A 180 -4.97 -2.76 2.21
N PRO A 181 -5.22 -3.41 1.05
CA PRO A 181 -5.42 -2.73 -0.21
C PRO A 181 -6.78 -2.04 -0.26
N TYR A 182 -6.87 -1.01 -1.09
CA TYR A 182 -8.08 -0.26 -1.36
C TYR A 182 -9.07 -1.13 -2.14
N ARG A 183 -10.33 -1.00 -1.74
CA ARG A 183 -11.49 -1.24 -2.60
C ARG A 183 -12.60 -0.32 -2.12
N ARG A 184 -13.55 -0.04 -3.00
CA ARG A 184 -14.69 0.83 -2.67
C ARG A 184 -15.36 0.35 -1.38
N ASN A 185 -15.57 1.28 -0.44
CA ASN A 185 -16.16 1.08 0.89
C ASN A 185 -15.36 0.23 1.90
N VAL A 186 -14.10 -0.13 1.63
CA VAL A 186 -13.30 -0.95 2.55
C VAL A 186 -13.07 -0.29 3.93
N MET A 187 -13.12 1.05 3.99
CA MET A 187 -12.92 1.78 5.24
C MET A 187 -14.00 1.48 6.29
N ASP A 188 -15.26 1.32 5.87
CA ASP A 188 -16.34 0.95 6.79
C ASP A 188 -16.09 -0.43 7.40
N GLU A 189 -15.60 -1.37 6.58
CA GLU A 189 -15.29 -2.73 7.04
C GLU A 189 -14.11 -2.75 8.01
N ARG A 190 -13.05 -1.99 7.73
CA ARG A 190 -11.89 -1.84 8.62
C ARG A 190 -12.29 -1.20 9.94
N LEU A 191 -13.11 -0.14 9.91
CA LEU A 191 -13.63 0.50 11.12
C LEU A 191 -14.51 -0.46 11.92
N ASN A 192 -15.38 -1.23 11.28
CA ASN A 192 -16.22 -2.22 11.96
C ASN A 192 -15.38 -3.29 12.65
N ALA A 193 -14.38 -3.86 11.98
CA ALA A 193 -13.46 -4.83 12.57
C ALA A 193 -12.70 -4.22 13.77
N ALA A 194 -12.13 -3.02 13.60
CA ALA A 194 -11.39 -2.35 14.67
C ALA A 194 -12.28 -1.97 15.86
N VAL A 195 -13.49 -1.46 15.63
CA VAL A 195 -14.47 -1.12 16.68
C VAL A 195 -14.88 -2.37 17.46
N ALA A 196 -15.11 -3.51 16.79
CA ALA A 196 -15.40 -4.76 17.46
C ALA A 196 -14.26 -5.15 18.42
N ARG A 197 -13.01 -5.13 17.95
CA ARG A 197 -11.83 -5.42 18.78
C ARG A 197 -11.67 -4.45 19.96
N VAL A 198 -11.90 -3.16 19.74
CA VAL A 198 -11.86 -2.15 20.81
C VAL A 198 -12.95 -2.40 21.85
N LYS A 199 -14.17 -2.74 21.44
CA LYS A 199 -15.29 -3.01 22.35
C LYS A 199 -15.09 -4.28 23.16
N GLU A 200 -14.55 -5.33 22.55
CA GLU A 200 -14.29 -6.62 23.20
C GLU A 200 -13.13 -6.52 24.20
N SER A 201 -12.04 -5.84 23.81
CA SER A 201 -10.83 -5.74 24.64
C SER A 201 -10.85 -4.59 25.66
N GLY A 202 -11.61 -3.53 25.39
CA GLY A 202 -11.51 -2.27 26.13
C GLY A 202 -10.19 -1.51 25.89
N LEU A 203 -9.36 -1.96 24.94
CA LEU A 203 -8.07 -1.33 24.62
C LEU A 203 -8.23 -0.33 23.47
N PRO A 204 -7.55 0.83 23.51
CA PRO A 204 -7.50 1.71 22.36
C PRO A 204 -6.61 1.11 21.26
N LEU A 205 -6.82 1.53 20.02
CA LEU A 205 -6.23 0.93 18.83
C LEU A 205 -5.64 1.98 17.89
N LEU A 206 -4.42 1.74 17.41
CA LEU A 206 -3.76 2.48 16.35
C LEU A 206 -3.64 1.59 15.10
N TYR A 207 -4.39 1.90 14.06
CA TYR A 207 -4.36 1.21 12.78
C TYR A 207 -3.39 1.91 11.83
N VAL A 208 -2.35 1.21 11.39
CA VAL A 208 -1.27 1.74 10.54
C VAL A 208 -1.27 0.98 9.22
N ASN A 209 -1.55 1.66 8.11
CA ASN A 209 -1.62 1.03 6.79
C ASN A 209 -0.54 1.57 5.85
N GLN A 210 -0.10 0.74 4.91
CA GLN A 210 0.72 1.17 3.78
C GLN A 210 -0.05 2.13 2.87
N VAL A 211 0.68 2.96 2.11
CA VAL A 211 0.14 3.71 0.98
C VAL A 211 0.95 3.43 -0.30
N GLY A 212 0.34 3.50 -1.48
CA GLY A 212 1.02 3.36 -2.77
C GLY A 212 0.48 2.24 -3.64
N GLY A 213 0.84 2.26 -4.92
CA GLY A 213 0.56 1.19 -5.88
C GLY A 213 1.63 0.09 -5.87
N GLN A 214 1.19 -1.16 -5.98
CA GLN A 214 2.04 -2.34 -6.21
C GLN A 214 1.31 -3.25 -7.20
N ASP A 215 1.82 -3.30 -8.42
CA ASP A 215 1.22 -4.04 -9.54
C ASP A 215 -0.29 -3.73 -9.68
N GLU A 216 -1.16 -4.70 -9.44
CA GLU A 216 -2.62 -4.52 -9.55
C GLU A 216 -3.27 -3.89 -8.30
N LEU A 217 -2.55 -3.85 -7.18
CA LEU A 217 -3.07 -3.36 -5.90
C LEU A 217 -2.69 -1.90 -5.67
N VAL A 218 -3.57 -1.18 -4.99
CA VAL A 218 -3.29 0.15 -4.46
C VAL A 218 -3.65 0.16 -3.00
N PHE A 219 -2.76 0.67 -2.17
CA PHE A 219 -2.97 0.89 -0.74
C PHE A 219 -3.22 2.38 -0.55
N GLU A 220 -4.33 2.74 0.10
CA GLU A 220 -4.69 4.14 0.28
C GLU A 220 -4.09 4.76 1.54
N GLY A 221 -3.48 3.97 2.42
CA GLY A 221 -3.12 4.45 3.76
C GLY A 221 -4.36 4.63 4.61
N ALA A 222 -4.75 5.89 4.86
CA ALA A 222 -5.86 6.26 5.73
C ALA A 222 -5.77 5.64 7.14
N SER A 223 -4.56 5.57 7.68
CA SER A 223 -4.29 5.11 9.04
C SER A 223 -5.14 5.89 10.06
N PHE A 224 -5.61 5.23 11.13
CA PHE A 224 -6.57 5.83 12.06
C PHE A 224 -6.36 5.39 13.50
N VAL A 225 -6.97 6.12 14.43
CA VAL A 225 -6.87 5.87 15.88
C VAL A 225 -8.26 5.77 16.48
N LEU A 226 -8.51 4.72 17.24
CA LEU A 226 -9.70 4.56 18.08
C LEU A 226 -9.31 4.60 19.55
N ASN A 227 -10.03 5.38 20.36
CA ASN A 227 -9.95 5.29 21.81
C ASN A 227 -10.73 4.08 22.33
N SER A 228 -10.53 3.70 23.59
CA SER A 228 -11.20 2.55 24.23
C SER A 228 -12.73 2.67 24.31
N ASP A 229 -13.27 3.88 24.15
CA ASP A 229 -14.71 4.13 24.02
C ASP A 229 -15.25 3.92 22.58
N ALA A 230 -14.37 3.54 21.65
CA ALA A 230 -14.56 3.43 20.20
C ALA A 230 -14.74 4.78 19.47
N SER A 231 -14.42 5.91 20.10
CA SER A 231 -14.38 7.19 19.39
C SER A 231 -13.16 7.29 18.47
N LEU A 232 -13.37 7.82 17.25
CA LEU A 232 -12.30 8.14 16.32
C LEU A 232 -11.48 9.33 16.87
N ALA A 233 -10.23 9.07 17.23
CA ALA A 233 -9.32 10.02 17.85
C ALA A 233 -8.32 10.63 16.85
N GLY A 234 -8.12 9.98 15.70
CA GLY A 234 -7.25 10.46 14.64
C GLY A 234 -7.47 9.76 13.31
N GLN A 235 -7.17 10.47 12.24
CA GLN A 235 -7.29 10.03 10.84
C GLN A 235 -6.18 10.67 10.02
N LEU A 236 -5.32 9.86 9.41
CA LEU A 236 -4.30 10.28 8.45
C LEU A 236 -4.90 10.40 7.03
N PRO A 237 -4.24 11.14 6.12
CA PRO A 237 -4.76 11.33 4.76
C PRO A 237 -4.79 10.02 3.98
N ALA A 238 -5.76 9.88 3.06
CA ALA A 238 -5.74 8.83 2.05
C ALA A 238 -4.83 9.23 0.86
N PHE A 239 -4.27 8.22 0.20
CA PHE A 239 -3.47 8.29 -1.03
C PHE A 239 -2.22 9.18 -0.93
N GLN A 240 -1.72 9.41 0.29
CA GLN A 240 -0.56 10.27 0.57
C GLN A 240 0.36 9.62 1.61
N GLU A 241 1.67 9.73 1.40
CA GLU A 241 2.67 9.41 2.44
C GLU A 241 2.58 10.43 3.59
N ALA A 242 2.68 9.96 4.83
CA ALA A 242 2.69 10.80 6.01
C ALA A 242 3.51 10.16 7.14
N VAL A 243 4.28 10.98 7.84
CA VAL A 243 4.82 10.67 9.17
C VAL A 243 4.13 11.60 10.15
N ALA A 244 3.31 11.06 11.05
CA ALA A 244 2.49 11.87 11.93
C ALA A 244 2.54 11.40 13.39
N LEU A 245 2.67 12.35 14.31
CA LEU A 245 2.74 12.08 15.74
C LEU A 245 1.34 11.93 16.36
N THR A 246 1.18 10.90 17.18
CA THR A 246 0.03 10.68 18.04
C THR A 246 0.48 10.70 19.50
N HIS A 247 -0.28 11.36 20.37
CA HIS A 247 0.04 11.51 21.78
C HIS A 247 -0.94 10.74 22.65
N TRP A 248 -0.39 9.95 23.56
CA TRP A 248 -1.13 9.04 24.41
C TRP A 248 -0.85 9.34 25.87
N GLU A 249 -1.89 9.29 26.70
CA GLU A 249 -1.77 9.45 28.15
C GLU A 249 -2.41 8.27 28.87
N ARG A 250 -1.76 7.79 29.94
CA ARG A 250 -2.26 6.74 30.82
C ARG A 250 -2.99 7.38 32.00
N SER A 251 -4.17 6.86 32.30
CA SER A 251 -4.96 7.22 33.48
C SER A 251 -5.45 5.98 34.21
N ALA A 252 -6.23 6.15 35.29
CA ALA A 252 -6.86 5.04 35.99
C ALA A 252 -7.80 4.20 35.10
N SER A 253 -8.35 4.79 34.03
CA SER A 253 -9.20 4.10 33.06
C SER A 253 -8.44 3.53 31.85
N GLY A 254 -7.11 3.46 31.92
CA GLY A 254 -6.25 2.98 30.84
C GLY A 254 -5.70 4.11 29.96
N TRP A 255 -5.24 3.72 28.76
CA TRP A 255 -4.63 4.62 27.79
C TRP A 255 -5.66 5.33 26.92
N ARG A 256 -5.35 6.57 26.54
CA ARG A 256 -6.16 7.35 25.59
C ARG A 256 -5.25 8.14 24.67
N CYS A 257 -5.57 8.16 23.38
CA CYS A 257 -4.99 9.12 22.45
C CYS A 257 -5.65 10.49 22.65
N VAL A 258 -4.86 11.47 23.09
CA VAL A 258 -5.31 12.83 23.43
C VAL A 258 -5.08 13.83 22.30
N LYS A 259 -4.22 13.49 21.33
CA LYS A 259 -3.92 14.34 20.17
C LYS A 259 -3.40 13.52 19.00
N ALA A 260 -4.04 13.65 17.85
CA ALA A 260 -3.63 13.10 16.56
C ALA A 260 -4.19 13.99 15.42
N PRO A 261 -3.68 13.90 14.19
CA PRO A 261 -4.30 14.53 13.03
C PRO A 261 -5.72 14.01 12.80
N MET A 262 -6.58 14.84 12.19
CA MET A 262 -7.95 14.46 11.83
C MET A 262 -8.25 14.94 10.41
N MET A 263 -7.96 14.08 9.43
CA MET A 263 -8.19 14.35 8.01
C MET A 263 -9.55 13.85 7.57
N LYS A 264 -10.18 14.55 6.61
CA LYS A 264 -11.34 14.04 5.90
C LYS A 264 -10.88 13.12 4.77
N LEU A 265 -11.53 11.96 4.62
CA LEU A 265 -11.23 11.03 3.54
C LEU A 265 -12.02 11.37 2.28
N GLU A 266 -11.41 11.09 1.13
CA GLU A 266 -12.11 11.08 -0.16
C GLU A 266 -12.90 9.77 -0.28
N GLU A 267 -14.09 9.84 -0.87
CA GLU A 267 -15.05 8.72 -0.98
C GLU A 267 -15.64 8.64 -2.40
N GLY A 268 -16.22 7.49 -2.73
CA GLY A 268 -16.87 7.25 -4.02
C GLY A 268 -15.91 7.47 -5.20
N ASP A 269 -16.41 8.12 -6.25
CA ASP A 269 -15.66 8.28 -7.51
C ASP A 269 -14.36 9.07 -7.35
N LYS A 270 -14.25 9.94 -6.33
CA LYS A 270 -13.01 10.64 -6.04
C LYS A 270 -11.92 9.71 -5.51
N ALA A 271 -12.30 8.77 -4.64
CA ALA A 271 -11.38 7.77 -4.11
C ALA A 271 -10.98 6.77 -5.21
N ASP A 272 -11.93 6.34 -6.04
CA ASP A 272 -11.64 5.47 -7.19
C ASP A 272 -10.69 6.16 -8.19
N TYR A 273 -10.92 7.44 -8.51
CA TYR A 273 -10.02 8.21 -9.38
C TYR A 273 -8.61 8.36 -8.77
N ALA A 274 -8.53 8.72 -7.48
CA ALA A 274 -7.25 8.83 -6.77
C ALA A 274 -6.48 7.50 -6.74
N THR A 275 -7.21 6.38 -6.61
CA THR A 275 -6.66 5.02 -6.68
C THR A 275 -6.01 4.76 -8.04
N CYS A 276 -6.71 5.04 -9.14
CA CYS A 276 -6.16 4.89 -10.49
C CYS A 276 -4.94 5.78 -10.75
N VAL A 277 -4.99 7.04 -10.28
CA VAL A 277 -3.86 7.99 -10.40
C VAL A 277 -2.64 7.49 -9.63
N LEU A 278 -2.81 7.05 -8.38
CA LEU A 278 -1.72 6.55 -7.55
C LEU A 278 -1.13 5.26 -8.12
N GLY A 279 -1.99 4.32 -8.53
CA GLY A 279 -1.57 3.06 -9.14
C GLY A 279 -0.73 3.27 -10.40
N LEU A 280 -1.20 4.11 -11.33
CA LEU A 280 -0.45 4.42 -12.55
C LEU A 280 0.87 5.15 -12.25
N ARG A 281 0.85 6.13 -11.35
CA ARG A 281 2.06 6.87 -10.96
C ARG A 281 3.11 5.91 -10.43
N ASP A 282 2.74 5.09 -9.45
CA ASP A 282 3.70 4.19 -8.82
C ASP A 282 4.17 3.09 -9.75
N TYR A 283 3.31 2.57 -10.62
CA TYR A 283 3.74 1.59 -11.63
C TYR A 283 4.83 2.17 -12.54
N VAL A 284 4.67 3.42 -13.00
CA VAL A 284 5.65 4.09 -13.86
C VAL A 284 6.93 4.43 -13.10
N GLU A 285 6.81 5.05 -11.91
CA GLU A 285 7.96 5.50 -11.13
C GLU A 285 8.79 4.33 -10.58
N LYS A 286 8.16 3.32 -9.96
CA LYS A 286 8.86 2.19 -9.33
C LYS A 286 9.57 1.30 -10.35
N ASN A 287 9.07 1.24 -11.59
CA ASN A 287 9.71 0.53 -12.69
C ASN A 287 10.68 1.39 -13.52
N GLY A 288 10.86 2.68 -13.17
CA GLY A 288 11.81 3.57 -13.83
C GLY A 288 11.42 4.02 -15.25
N PHE A 289 10.13 3.94 -15.60
CA PHE A 289 9.64 4.39 -16.90
C PHE A 289 9.65 5.93 -17.01
N LYS A 290 9.97 6.42 -18.21
CA LYS A 290 10.07 7.87 -18.49
C LYS A 290 8.71 8.53 -18.69
N GLY A 291 7.67 7.77 -18.97
CA GLY A 291 6.32 8.27 -19.30
C GLY A 291 5.48 7.16 -19.93
N VAL A 292 4.34 7.53 -20.50
CA VAL A 292 3.38 6.60 -21.11
C VAL A 292 2.98 7.02 -22.52
N VAL A 293 2.59 6.03 -23.30
CA VAL A 293 1.91 6.21 -24.59
C VAL A 293 0.56 5.53 -24.54
N LEU A 294 -0.46 6.17 -25.12
CA LEU A 294 -1.80 5.58 -25.22
C LEU A 294 -2.47 5.89 -26.55
N GLY A 295 -3.31 4.97 -27.00
CA GLY A 295 -4.25 5.22 -28.08
C GLY A 295 -5.39 6.13 -27.61
N LEU A 296 -5.66 7.21 -28.33
CA LEU A 296 -6.74 8.14 -28.03
C LEU A 296 -7.80 8.06 -29.13
N SER A 297 -8.91 7.39 -28.85
CA SER A 297 -9.94 7.06 -29.85
C SER A 297 -10.99 8.15 -30.04
N GLY A 298 -11.07 9.11 -29.12
CA GLY A 298 -12.19 10.05 -28.99
C GLY A 298 -13.31 9.53 -28.09
N GLY A 299 -13.27 8.25 -27.69
CA GLY A 299 -14.20 7.67 -26.72
C GLY A 299 -13.84 7.98 -25.27
N ILE A 300 -14.83 7.90 -24.40
CA ILE A 300 -14.75 8.24 -22.97
C ILE A 300 -13.65 7.47 -22.22
N ASP A 301 -13.46 6.18 -22.50
CA ASP A 301 -12.47 5.35 -21.81
C ASP A 301 -11.05 5.88 -22.01
N SER A 302 -10.67 6.11 -23.28
CA SER A 302 -9.35 6.64 -23.61
C SER A 302 -9.13 8.07 -23.11
N ALA A 303 -10.21 8.88 -23.05
CA ALA A 303 -10.17 10.22 -22.50
C ALA A 303 -9.93 10.20 -20.98
N LEU A 304 -10.58 9.28 -20.26
CA LEU A 304 -10.36 9.08 -18.83
C LEU A 304 -8.95 8.58 -18.54
N CYS A 305 -8.45 7.60 -19.31
CA CYS A 305 -7.06 7.13 -19.19
C CYS A 305 -6.05 8.26 -19.45
N ALA A 306 -6.31 9.14 -20.43
CA ALA A 306 -5.46 10.30 -20.69
C ALA A 306 -5.44 11.27 -19.50
N ALA A 307 -6.60 11.57 -18.91
CA ALA A 307 -6.70 12.44 -17.74
C ALA A 307 -5.95 11.86 -16.53
N ILE A 308 -6.17 10.58 -16.23
CA ILE A 308 -5.45 9.85 -15.16
C ILE A 308 -3.94 9.89 -15.39
N ALA A 309 -3.48 9.64 -16.63
CA ALA A 309 -2.06 9.67 -16.97
C ALA A 309 -1.43 11.05 -16.74
N VAL A 310 -2.14 12.13 -17.07
CA VAL A 310 -1.65 13.50 -16.87
C VAL A 310 -1.60 13.85 -15.39
N ASP A 311 -2.60 13.49 -14.60
CA ASP A 311 -2.60 13.73 -13.15
C ASP A 311 -1.55 12.86 -12.42
N ALA A 312 -1.27 11.66 -12.95
CA ALA A 312 -0.26 10.77 -12.41
C ALA A 312 1.17 11.28 -12.69
N LEU A 313 1.46 11.69 -13.92
CA LEU A 313 2.84 11.82 -14.42
C LEU A 313 3.21 13.24 -14.90
N GLY A 314 2.22 14.11 -15.09
CA GLY A 314 2.36 15.38 -15.78
C GLY A 314 2.30 15.25 -17.31
N LYS A 315 1.75 16.27 -17.97
CA LYS A 315 1.49 16.28 -19.42
C LYS A 315 2.71 15.99 -20.30
N ASP A 316 3.91 16.37 -19.87
CA ASP A 316 5.14 16.23 -20.66
C ASP A 316 5.60 14.77 -20.78
N ARG A 317 5.06 13.88 -19.93
CA ARG A 317 5.35 12.45 -19.90
C ARG A 317 4.21 11.60 -20.47
N VAL A 318 3.21 12.24 -21.10
CA VAL A 318 2.06 11.56 -21.70
C VAL A 318 2.01 11.86 -23.20
N ARG A 319 1.96 10.80 -24.00
CA ARG A 319 1.81 10.87 -25.45
C ARG A 319 0.56 10.14 -25.90
N ALA A 320 -0.33 10.85 -26.58
CA ALA A 320 -1.52 10.27 -27.21
C ALA A 320 -1.28 10.04 -28.71
N VAL A 321 -1.78 8.92 -29.22
CA VAL A 321 -1.76 8.61 -30.66
C VAL A 321 -3.17 8.27 -31.12
N MET A 322 -3.67 9.00 -32.12
CA MET A 322 -4.91 8.65 -32.82
C MET A 322 -4.58 7.78 -34.03
N LEU A 323 -5.22 6.61 -34.09
CA LEU A 323 -4.93 5.55 -35.07
C LEU A 323 -6.16 5.30 -35.97
N PRO A 324 -6.50 6.23 -36.87
CA PRO A 324 -7.73 6.16 -37.65
C PRO A 324 -7.66 5.10 -38.75
N TYR A 325 -8.84 4.58 -39.10
CA TYR A 325 -9.07 3.76 -40.29
C TYR A 325 -10.25 4.31 -41.10
N LYS A 326 -10.62 3.64 -42.20
CA LYS A 326 -11.68 4.04 -43.14
C LYS A 326 -13.04 4.37 -42.48
N PHE A 327 -13.33 3.71 -41.37
CA PHE A 327 -14.60 3.83 -40.64
C PHE A 327 -14.53 4.81 -39.45
N THR A 328 -13.39 5.46 -39.22
CA THR A 328 -13.27 6.43 -38.14
C THR A 328 -14.03 7.72 -38.48
N SER A 329 -14.95 8.13 -37.60
CA SER A 329 -15.75 9.33 -37.83
C SER A 329 -14.95 10.62 -37.62
N GLN A 330 -15.40 11.70 -38.26
CA GLN A 330 -14.81 13.03 -38.07
C GLN A 330 -14.99 13.53 -36.62
N GLU A 331 -16.06 13.13 -35.96
CA GLU A 331 -16.35 13.43 -34.55
C GLU A 331 -15.30 12.80 -33.64
N SER A 332 -14.99 11.51 -33.80
CA SER A 332 -13.94 10.84 -33.03
C SER A 332 -12.56 11.51 -33.18
N LEU A 333 -12.23 11.97 -34.38
CA LEU A 333 -11.00 12.73 -34.64
C LEU A 333 -11.00 14.09 -33.93
N ALA A 334 -12.13 14.80 -33.95
CA ALA A 334 -12.28 16.09 -33.30
C ALA A 334 -12.21 15.95 -31.76
N ASP A 335 -12.88 14.96 -31.19
CA ASP A 335 -12.91 14.72 -29.75
C ASP A 335 -11.54 14.30 -29.22
N ALA A 336 -10.84 13.38 -29.90
CA ALA A 336 -9.48 13.01 -29.52
C ALA A 336 -8.54 14.23 -29.51
N ALA A 337 -8.62 15.07 -30.55
CA ALA A 337 -7.83 16.30 -30.62
C ALA A 337 -8.22 17.29 -29.51
N ALA A 338 -9.51 17.42 -29.19
CA ALA A 338 -10.01 18.30 -28.13
C ALA A 338 -9.52 17.87 -26.75
N VAL A 339 -9.58 16.57 -26.43
CA VAL A 339 -9.06 16.00 -25.19
C VAL A 339 -7.56 16.26 -25.07
N ALA A 340 -6.78 15.94 -26.11
CA ALA A 340 -5.35 16.14 -26.07
C ALA A 340 -4.96 17.61 -25.90
N LYS A 341 -5.70 18.53 -26.55
CA LYS A 341 -5.52 19.97 -26.41
C LYS A 341 -5.85 20.45 -24.99
N ALA A 342 -6.96 19.98 -24.41
CA ALA A 342 -7.39 20.37 -23.07
C ALA A 342 -6.37 19.91 -22.00
N LEU A 343 -5.81 18.72 -22.17
CA LEU A 343 -4.79 18.15 -21.29
C LEU A 343 -3.37 18.70 -21.57
N GLY A 344 -3.16 19.34 -22.72
CA GLY A 344 -1.87 19.87 -23.13
C GLY A 344 -0.81 18.80 -23.43
N ILE A 345 -1.24 17.60 -23.83
CA ILE A 345 -0.36 16.46 -24.11
C ILE A 345 0.07 16.42 -25.58
N ARG A 346 1.20 15.74 -25.84
CA ARG A 346 1.62 15.48 -27.22
C ARG A 346 0.60 14.56 -27.90
N TYR A 347 0.16 14.95 -29.10
CA TYR A 347 -0.81 14.24 -29.90
C TYR A 347 -0.29 14.02 -31.32
N ASP A 348 -0.21 12.77 -31.75
CA ASP A 348 0.18 12.38 -33.10
C ASP A 348 -0.97 11.59 -33.77
N ILE A 349 -1.03 11.63 -35.10
CA ILE A 349 -2.00 10.85 -35.89
C ILE A 349 -1.23 9.87 -36.76
N ALA A 350 -1.57 8.57 -36.67
CA ALA A 350 -0.95 7.49 -37.43
C ALA A 350 -2.04 6.60 -38.07
N PRO A 351 -2.46 6.88 -39.32
CA PRO A 351 -3.46 6.05 -40.00
C PRO A 351 -3.00 4.60 -40.18
N ILE A 352 -3.88 3.63 -39.90
CA ILE A 352 -3.53 2.19 -39.90
C ILE A 352 -3.85 1.47 -41.23
N GLU A 353 -4.35 2.19 -42.23
CA GLU A 353 -4.89 1.58 -43.45
C GLU A 353 -3.90 0.68 -44.18
N SER A 354 -2.66 1.14 -44.38
CA SER A 354 -1.64 0.37 -45.08
C SER A 354 -1.29 -0.92 -44.34
N ALA A 355 -1.24 -0.89 -43.00
CA ALA A 355 -0.98 -2.05 -42.17
C ALA A 355 -2.11 -3.08 -42.27
N VAL A 356 -3.37 -2.62 -42.15
CA VAL A 356 -4.55 -3.50 -42.24
C VAL A 356 -4.67 -4.13 -43.63
N LEU A 357 -4.54 -3.35 -44.70
CA LEU A 357 -4.59 -3.88 -46.08
C LEU A 357 -3.45 -4.86 -46.36
N GLY A 358 -2.27 -4.64 -45.77
CA GLY A 358 -1.16 -5.59 -45.85
C GLY A 358 -1.49 -6.94 -45.22
N LEU A 359 -2.11 -6.94 -44.02
CA LEU A 359 -2.57 -8.16 -43.35
C LEU A 359 -3.69 -8.85 -44.13
N GLU A 360 -4.69 -8.11 -44.61
CA GLU A 360 -5.78 -8.67 -45.44
C GLU A 360 -5.23 -9.33 -46.70
N LYS A 361 -4.26 -8.70 -47.38
CA LYS A 361 -3.62 -9.27 -48.57
C LYS A 361 -2.86 -10.56 -48.25
N ALA A 362 -2.16 -10.61 -47.11
CA ALA A 362 -1.41 -11.80 -46.71
C ALA A 362 -2.33 -12.99 -46.36
N LEU A 363 -3.53 -12.71 -45.85
CA LEU A 363 -4.52 -13.71 -45.43
C LEU A 363 -5.52 -14.08 -46.53
N ALA A 364 -5.53 -13.36 -47.65
CA ALA A 364 -6.55 -13.49 -48.70
C ALA A 364 -6.77 -14.92 -49.20
N SER A 365 -5.70 -15.70 -49.42
CA SER A 365 -5.82 -17.10 -49.88
C SER A 365 -6.32 -18.05 -48.79
N MET A 366 -6.20 -17.68 -47.51
CA MET A 366 -6.67 -18.48 -46.38
C MET A 366 -8.12 -18.17 -46.03
N PHE A 367 -8.57 -16.94 -46.26
CA PHE A 367 -9.95 -16.52 -46.02
C PHE A 367 -10.91 -17.00 -47.11
N ASP A 368 -10.42 -17.41 -48.29
CA ASP A 368 -11.19 -18.06 -49.35
C ASP A 368 -12.52 -17.36 -49.70
N ASN A 369 -12.50 -16.02 -49.78
CA ASN A 369 -13.67 -15.18 -50.03
C ASN A 369 -14.83 -15.34 -49.04
N LEU A 370 -14.55 -15.81 -47.82
CA LEU A 370 -15.52 -15.75 -46.75
C LEU A 370 -16.00 -14.30 -46.52
N PRO A 371 -17.27 -14.11 -46.12
CA PRO A 371 -17.77 -12.78 -45.78
C PRO A 371 -16.94 -12.16 -44.64
N ARG A 372 -16.72 -10.84 -44.72
CA ARG A 372 -16.08 -10.09 -43.63
C ARG A 372 -16.86 -10.25 -42.34
N ASP A 373 -16.16 -10.47 -41.25
CA ASP A 373 -16.72 -10.62 -39.91
C ASP A 373 -15.82 -9.95 -38.85
N VAL A 374 -15.93 -10.39 -37.60
CA VAL A 374 -15.12 -9.90 -36.48
C VAL A 374 -13.61 -10.06 -36.72
N THR A 375 -13.20 -10.95 -37.63
CA THR A 375 -11.79 -11.19 -37.97
C THR A 375 -11.13 -9.94 -38.54
N GLU A 376 -11.76 -9.24 -39.49
CA GLU A 376 -11.18 -8.03 -40.05
C GLU A 376 -11.23 -6.83 -39.11
N GLU A 377 -12.20 -6.77 -38.19
CA GLU A 377 -12.20 -5.78 -37.10
C GLU A 377 -11.02 -6.03 -36.14
N ASN A 378 -10.78 -7.30 -35.83
CA ASN A 378 -9.68 -7.77 -35.02
C ASN A 378 -8.29 -7.49 -35.61
N LEU A 379 -8.16 -7.46 -36.95
CA LEU A 379 -6.93 -7.01 -37.63
C LEU A 379 -6.66 -5.53 -37.37
N GLN A 380 -7.69 -4.69 -37.36
CA GLN A 380 -7.55 -3.26 -37.07
C GLN A 380 -7.06 -3.04 -35.64
N ALA A 381 -7.68 -3.70 -34.65
CA ALA A 381 -7.26 -3.59 -33.25
C ALA A 381 -5.81 -4.04 -33.04
N ARG A 382 -5.38 -5.14 -33.67
CA ARG A 382 -3.99 -5.63 -33.60
C ARG A 382 -3.00 -4.71 -34.29
N ALA A 383 -3.36 -4.11 -35.43
CA ALA A 383 -2.53 -3.11 -36.09
C ALA A 383 -2.30 -1.89 -35.17
N ARG A 384 -3.34 -1.44 -34.46
CA ARG A 384 -3.21 -0.36 -33.45
C ARG A 384 -2.30 -0.74 -32.29
N GLY A 385 -2.38 -1.96 -31.79
CA GLY A 385 -1.50 -2.40 -30.69
C GLY A 385 -0.04 -2.63 -31.11
N THR A 386 0.22 -2.79 -32.40
CA THR A 386 1.58 -3.01 -32.95
C THR A 386 2.31 -1.69 -33.22
N ILE A 387 1.58 -0.64 -33.60
CA ILE A 387 2.09 0.71 -33.89
C ILE A 387 2.23 1.48 -32.58
#